data_AF-A0AAE3ZN29-F1
#
_entry.id   AF-A0AAE3ZN29-F1
#
_cell.length_a   1.000
_cell.length_b   1.000
_cell.length_c   1.000
_cell.angle_alpha   90.00
_cell.angle_beta   90.00
_cell.angle_gamma   90.00
#
_symmetry.space_group_name_H-M   'P 1'
#
loop_
_entity.id
_entity.type
_entity.pdbx_description
1 polymer ?
#
loop_
_entity_poly.entity_id
_entity_poly.type
_entity_poly.pdbx_seq_one_letter_code
_entity_poly.pdbx_strand_id
1 'polypeptide(L)'
;MFVDWVVTALAVAPVPTPLVPDPTPVPIPGLAPVAETFLAWGKWVLVVAGVLGMFICGGMMILGQRNRSATAVDGAAGIPWVLGGLTLAAVGATVVGVVVR
;
A
#
# COMPACT_ATOMS: atom_id res chain seq x y z
N MET A 1 5.45 4.63 -21.82
CA MET A 1 5.16 3.37 -22.54
C MET A 1 4.51 2.32 -21.64
N PHE A 2 5.12 1.91 -20.52
CA PHE A 2 4.52 0.90 -19.63
C PHE A 2 3.32 1.46 -18.82
N VAL A 3 3.45 2.71 -18.35
CA VAL A 3 2.39 3.43 -17.60
C VAL A 3 1.14 3.68 -18.46
N ASP A 4 1.32 4.08 -19.72
CA ASP A 4 0.21 4.34 -20.66
C ASP A 4 -0.61 3.07 -20.99
N TRP A 5 0.07 1.92 -21.04
CA TRP A 5 -0.58 0.63 -21.28
C TRP A 5 -1.39 0.14 -20.07
N VAL A 6 -0.89 0.38 -18.85
CA VAL A 6 -1.61 0.08 -17.59
C VAL A 6 -2.87 0.94 -17.44
N VAL A 7 -2.78 2.23 -17.78
CA VAL A 7 -3.94 3.15 -17.72
C VAL A 7 -5.02 2.75 -18.71
N THR A 8 -4.63 2.28 -19.91
CA THR A 8 -5.58 1.83 -20.94
C THR A 8 -6.23 0.48 -20.58
N ALA A 9 -5.50 -0.42 -19.92
CA ALA A 9 -6.00 -1.74 -19.50
C ALA A 9 -7.05 -1.67 -18.36
N LEU A 10 -6.94 -0.66 -17.48
CA LEU A 10 -7.88 -0.48 -16.35
C LEU A 10 -9.21 0.18 -16.76
N ALA A 11 -9.30 0.78 -17.95
CA ALA A 11 -10.49 1.50 -18.41
C ALA A 11 -11.64 0.59 -18.92
N VAL A 12 -11.40 -0.72 -19.11
CA VAL A 12 -12.37 -1.68 -19.67
C VAL A 12 -12.49 -2.90 -18.76
N ALA A 13 -12.69 -2.70 -17.46
CA ALA A 13 -13.15 -3.79 -16.59
C ALA A 13 -14.68 -3.73 -16.52
N PRO A 14 -15.43 -4.71 -17.08
CA PRO A 14 -16.86 -4.79 -16.84
C PRO A 14 -17.10 -4.99 -15.34
N VAL A 15 -17.97 -4.17 -14.74
CA VAL A 15 -18.37 -4.32 -13.34
C VAL A 15 -19.14 -5.64 -13.23
N PRO A 16 -18.62 -6.67 -12.53
CA PRO A 16 -19.36 -7.91 -12.35
C PRO A 16 -20.59 -7.61 -11.50
N THR A 17 -21.78 -7.90 -12.03
CA THR A 17 -23.03 -7.88 -11.27
C THR A 17 -23.01 -9.04 -10.26
N PRO A 18 -23.12 -8.78 -8.94
CA PRO A 18 -23.14 -9.84 -7.94
C PRO A 18 -24.39 -10.71 -8.14
N LEU A 19 -24.20 -12.00 -8.45
CA LEU A 19 -25.30 -12.97 -8.57
C LEU A 19 -25.80 -13.46 -7.20
N VAL A 20 -25.17 -13.01 -6.12
CA VAL A 20 -25.46 -13.40 -4.74
C VAL A 20 -25.67 -12.12 -3.92
N PRO A 21 -26.80 -11.99 -3.19
CA PRO A 21 -26.94 -10.94 -2.19
C PRO A 21 -25.82 -11.10 -1.16
N ASP A 22 -24.92 -10.12 -1.08
CA ASP A 22 -23.84 -10.09 -0.10
C ASP A 22 -24.38 -9.38 1.15
N PRO A 23 -24.78 -10.11 2.21
CA PRO A 23 -25.28 -9.48 3.42
C PRO A 23 -24.17 -8.65 4.06
N THR A 24 -24.54 -7.55 4.70
CA THR A 24 -23.57 -6.68 5.40
C THR A 24 -22.74 -7.49 6.40
N PRO A 25 -21.41 -7.28 6.45
CA PRO A 25 -20.54 -8.00 7.38
C PRO A 25 -20.98 -7.80 8.83
N VAL A 26 -21.59 -8.82 9.44
CA VAL A 26 -21.96 -8.78 10.86
C VAL A 26 -20.76 -9.27 11.68
N PRO A 27 -20.21 -8.44 12.58
CA PRO A 27 -19.12 -8.87 13.45
C PRO A 27 -19.61 -9.96 14.40
N ILE A 28 -18.83 -11.02 14.52
CA ILE A 28 -19.09 -12.13 15.44
C ILE A 28 -18.95 -11.57 16.88
N PRO A 29 -20.01 -11.63 17.73
CA PRO A 29 -19.98 -11.04 19.06
C PRO A 29 -18.80 -11.61 19.88
N GLY A 30 -17.94 -10.73 20.42
CA GLY A 30 -16.77 -11.11 21.22
C GLY A 30 -15.43 -11.16 20.47
N LEU A 31 -15.43 -11.20 19.13
CA LEU A 31 -14.19 -11.17 18.31
C LEU A 31 -13.77 -9.76 17.91
N ALA A 32 -14.69 -8.79 18.01
CA ALA A 32 -14.44 -7.37 17.75
C ALA A 32 -13.21 -6.79 18.51
N PRO A 33 -13.02 -6.98 19.82
CA PRO A 33 -11.87 -6.40 20.53
C PRO A 33 -10.52 -7.01 20.08
N VAL A 34 -10.52 -8.28 19.70
CA VAL A 34 -9.34 -8.98 19.19
C VAL A 34 -9.00 -8.47 17.78
N ALA A 35 -9.99 -8.37 16.90
CA ALA A 35 -9.83 -7.83 15.55
C ALA A 35 -9.33 -6.37 15.58
N GLU A 36 -9.90 -5.54 16.45
CA GLU A 36 -9.48 -4.14 16.61
C GLU A 36 -8.03 -4.04 17.08
N THR A 37 -7.61 -4.91 18.00
CA THR A 37 -6.22 -4.96 18.46
C THR A 37 -5.28 -5.32 17.31
N PHE A 38 -5.57 -6.37 16.54
CA PHE A 38 -4.75 -6.74 15.39
C PHE A 38 -4.68 -5.64 14.32
N LEU A 39 -5.79 -4.96 14.05
CA LEU A 39 -5.84 -3.81 13.13
C LEU A 39 -5.02 -2.62 13.66
N ALA A 40 -5.06 -2.34 14.97
CA ALA A 40 -4.28 -1.28 15.59
C ALA A 40 -2.77 -1.55 15.47
N TRP A 41 -2.33 -2.80 15.72
CA TRP A 41 -0.94 -3.22 15.52
C TRP A 41 -0.52 -3.11 14.05
N GLY A 42 -1.36 -3.61 13.14
CA GLY A 42 -1.09 -3.55 11.69
C GLY A 42 -0.93 -2.12 11.18
N LYS A 43 -1.81 -1.21 11.60
CA LYS A 43 -1.73 0.22 11.25
C LYS A 43 -0.44 0.86 11.77
N TRP A 44 -0.05 0.55 12.99
CA TRP A 44 1.18 1.09 13.57
C TRP A 44 2.42 0.62 12.80
N VAL A 45 2.51 -0.68 12.49
CA VAL A 45 3.60 -1.24 11.67
C VAL A 45 3.65 -0.58 10.30
N LEU A 46 2.50 -0.35 9.67
CA LEU A 46 2.43 0.26 8.34
C LEU A 46 2.98 1.70 8.34
N VAL A 47 2.63 2.50 9.35
CA VAL A 47 3.15 3.86 9.53
C VAL A 47 4.67 3.83 9.74
N VAL A 48 5.15 2.97 10.64
CA VAL A 48 6.59 2.87 10.95
C VAL A 48 7.39 2.37 9.74
N ALA A 49 6.88 1.39 9.01
CA ALA A 49 7.51 0.86 7.79
C ALA A 49 7.59 1.92 6.67
N GLY A 50 6.53 2.71 6.47
CA GLY A 50 6.54 3.80 5.50
C GLY A 50 7.60 4.86 5.82
N VAL A 51 7.72 5.24 7.09
CA VAL A 51 8.73 6.20 7.55
C VAL A 51 10.14 5.63 7.38
N LEU A 52 10.41 4.40 7.84
CA LEU A 52 11.69 3.72 7.67
C LEU A 52 12.10 3.58 6.20
N GLY A 53 11.17 3.21 5.32
CA GLY A 53 11.42 3.09 3.88
C GLY A 53 11.88 4.41 3.25
N MET A 54 11.28 5.53 3.64
CA MET A 54 11.68 6.87 3.16
C MET A 54 13.09 7.25 3.67
N PHE A 55 13.41 6.92 4.92
CA PHE A 55 14.74 7.15 5.50
C PHE A 55 15.83 6.30 4.85
N ILE A 56 15.57 5.03 4.56
CA ILE A 56 16.54 4.14 3.90
C ILE A 56 16.82 4.62 2.47
N CYS A 57 15.76 4.99 1.74
CA CYS A 57 15.88 5.46 0.37
C CYS A 57 16.65 6.79 0.27
N GLY A 58 16.34 7.75 1.15
CA GLY A 58 17.09 9.01 1.24
C GLY A 58 18.51 8.84 1.80
N GLY A 59 18.71 7.91 2.73
CA GLY A 59 20.02 7.61 3.33
C GLY A 59 21.04 7.13 2.29
N MET A 60 20.62 6.26 1.37
CA MET A 60 21.47 5.80 0.27
C MET A 60 21.86 6.92 -0.71
N MET A 61 21.01 7.94 -0.88
CA MET A 61 21.31 9.12 -1.70
C MET A 61 22.27 10.10 -1.00
N ILE A 62 22.19 10.25 0.32
CA ILE A 62 23.07 11.13 1.10
C ILE A 62 24.47 10.53 1.27
N LEU A 63 24.58 9.22 1.48
CA LEU A 63 25.87 8.52 1.65
C LEU A 63 26.65 8.34 0.32
N GLY A 64 26.01 8.54 -0.83
CA GLY A 64 26.59 8.34 -2.17
C GLY A 64 27.63 9.38 -2.61
N GLN A 65 27.86 10.45 -1.86
CA GLN A 65 28.76 11.55 -2.29
C GLN A 65 30.26 11.20 -2.29
N ARG A 66 30.69 10.02 -1.81
CA ARG A 66 32.13 9.72 -1.60
C ARG A 66 32.69 8.58 -2.47
N ASN A 67 32.35 8.56 -3.77
CA ASN A 67 33.20 7.99 -4.83
C ASN A 67 32.94 6.55 -5.34
N ARG A 68 31.72 5.99 -5.32
CA ARG A 68 31.27 4.94 -6.29
C ARG A 68 29.75 4.98 -6.50
N SER A 69 29.34 5.38 -7.70
CA SER A 69 27.97 5.75 -8.12
C SER A 69 26.93 4.60 -8.16
N ALA A 70 27.29 3.37 -7.80
CA ALA A 70 26.40 2.21 -7.91
C ALA A 70 25.32 2.20 -6.82
N THR A 71 25.65 2.58 -5.59
CA THR A 71 24.72 2.48 -4.44
C THR A 71 23.59 3.52 -4.47
N ALA A 72 23.74 4.61 -5.23
CA ALA A 72 22.71 5.63 -5.39
C ALA A 72 21.64 5.23 -6.43
N VAL A 73 22.00 4.41 -7.42
CA VAL A 73 21.09 3.93 -8.47
C VAL A 73 20.18 2.83 -7.93
N ASP A 74 20.72 1.93 -7.09
CA ASP A 74 19.93 0.91 -6.40
C ASP A 74 18.90 1.53 -5.43
N GLY A 75 19.27 2.65 -4.78
CA GLY A 75 18.35 3.43 -3.95
C GLY A 75 17.25 4.14 -4.75
N ALA A 76 17.59 4.73 -5.89
CA ALA A 76 16.62 5.39 -6.78
C ALA A 76 15.61 4.41 -7.40
N ALA A 77 16.04 3.18 -7.72
CA ALA A 77 15.17 2.10 -8.17
C ALA A 77 14.21 1.60 -7.07
N GLY A 78 14.51 1.87 -5.79
CA GLY A 78 13.65 1.54 -4.65
C GLY A 78 12.52 2.53 -4.40
N ILE A 79 12.61 3.79 -4.88
CA ILE A 79 11.58 4.83 -4.67
C ILE A 79 10.19 4.40 -5.16
N PRO A 80 10.04 3.82 -6.37
CA PRO A 80 8.74 3.36 -6.84
C PRO A 80 8.15 2.24 -5.97
N TRP A 81 8.98 1.40 -5.34
CA TRP A 81 8.52 0.31 -4.48
C TRP A 81 7.98 0.82 -3.15
N VAL A 82 8.64 1.82 -2.55
CA VAL A 82 8.16 2.48 -1.32
C VAL A 82 6.87 3.28 -1.61
N LEU A 83 6.84 4.03 -2.71
CA LEU A 83 5.63 4.78 -3.11
C LEU A 83 4.49 3.85 -3.49
N GLY A 84 4.77 2.73 -4.16
CA GLY A 84 3.79 1.71 -4.48
C GLY A 84 3.16 1.10 -3.23
N GLY A 85 3.97 0.72 -2.23
CA GLY A 85 3.49 0.21 -0.95
C GLY A 85 2.68 1.23 -0.15
N LEU A 86 3.12 2.49 -0.10
CA LEU A 86 2.41 3.54 0.63
C LEU A 86 1.09 3.91 -0.05
N THR A 87 1.06 3.95 -1.39
CA THR A 87 -0.15 4.22 -2.17
C THR A 87 -1.16 3.08 -2.02
N LEU A 88 -0.70 1.82 -2.07
CA LEU A 88 -1.55 0.65 -1.84
C LEU A 88 -2.19 0.71 -0.45
N ALA A 89 -1.43 1.05 0.58
CA ALA A 89 -1.95 1.19 1.93
C ALA A 89 -2.96 2.33 2.07
N ALA A 90 -2.70 3.48 1.43
CA ALA A 90 -3.60 4.63 1.46
C ALA A 90 -4.94 4.32 0.78
N VAL A 91 -4.91 3.65 -0.37
CA VAL A 91 -6.12 3.25 -1.12
C VAL A 91 -6.82 2.08 -0.43
N GLY A 92 -6.10 1.16 0.22
CA GLY A 92 -6.71 0.03 0.93
C GLY A 92 -7.70 0.47 2.00
N ALA A 93 -7.36 1.53 2.76
CA ALA A 93 -8.26 2.07 3.79
C ALA A 93 -9.56 2.66 3.20
N THR A 94 -9.47 3.34 2.06
CA THR A 94 -10.64 3.94 1.41
C THR A 94 -11.54 2.87 0.78
N VAL A 95 -10.94 1.84 0.17
CA VAL A 95 -11.67 0.70 -0.41
C VAL A 95 -12.43 -0.07 0.67
N VAL A 96 -11.78 -0.40 1.79
CA VAL A 96 -12.45 -1.08 2.91
C VAL A 96 -13.61 -0.24 3.45
N GLY A 97 -13.43 1.08 3.57
CA GLY A 97 -14.50 1.98 4.00
C GLY A 97 -15.69 2.06 3.05
N VAL A 98 -15.49 1.84 1.75
CA VAL A 98 -16.57 1.79 0.75
C VAL A 98 -17.27 0.42 0.75
N VAL A 99 -16.53 -0.65 0.97
CA VAL A 99 -17.05 -2.04 0.90
C VAL A 99 -17.76 -2.48 2.19
N VAL A 100 -17.34 -1.98 3.36
CA VAL A 100 -17.88 -2.41 4.67
C VAL A 100 -18.97 -1.45 5.21
N ARG A 101 -19.21 -0.33 4.52
CA ARG A 101 -20.35 0.57 4.77
C ARG A 101 -21.68 -0.12 4.46
#